data_AF-A0A9Q0DB32-F1
#
_entry.id   AF-A0A9Q0DB32-F1
#
_cell.length_a   1.000
_cell.length_b   1.000
_cell.length_c   1.000
_cell.angle_alpha   90.00
_cell.angle_beta   90.00
_cell.angle_gamma   90.00
#
_symmetry.space_group_name_H-M   'P 1'
#
loop_
_entity.id
_entity.type
_entity.pdbx_description
1 polymer ?
#
loop_
_entity_poly.entity_id
_entity_poly.type
_entity_poly.pdbx_seq_one_letter_code
_entity_poly.pdbx_strand_id
1 'polypeptide(L)'
;MELVEDGVVYQDDPGTSAVMSERVSGLANSIYREFERLIGKYDEDVVKELMPLVVAVLENLDSVFAENQEHEVELELLKEDNEQLITQYEREKALRKHAEEVIVSAHLYRAEQHVAESEQEKKDLQNHMSCMESHSRQLELKIKNYADQIG
;
A
#
# COMPACT_ATOMS: atom_id res chain seq x y z
N MET A 1 -13.07 -9.26 15.76
CA MET A 1 -13.89 -9.72 14.63
C MET A 1 -12.90 -10.17 13.58
N GLU A 2 -12.55 -11.45 13.64
CA GLU A 2 -11.66 -12.10 12.67
C GLU A 2 -12.41 -12.23 11.35
N LEU A 3 -11.81 -11.75 10.26
CA LEU A 3 -12.24 -12.08 8.91
C LEU A 3 -11.38 -13.25 8.45
N VAL A 4 -12.02 -14.42 8.46
CA VAL A 4 -11.52 -15.68 7.92
C VAL A 4 -11.79 -15.69 6.42
N GLU A 5 -10.75 -16.06 5.67
CA GLU A 5 -10.71 -16.71 4.35
C GLU A 5 -11.67 -16.24 3.24
N ASP A 6 -11.07 -15.81 2.13
CA ASP A 6 -11.51 -16.29 0.82
C ASP A 6 -10.26 -16.61 -0.02
N GLY A 7 -9.62 -17.72 0.32
CA GLY A 7 -8.63 -18.34 -0.54
C GLY A 7 -9.37 -19.05 -1.65
N VAL A 8 -9.56 -18.36 -2.79
CA VAL A 8 -10.07 -18.98 -4.01
C VAL A 8 -9.00 -19.93 -4.51
N VAL A 9 -9.12 -21.20 -4.11
CA VAL A 9 -8.34 -22.29 -4.69
C VAL A 9 -8.85 -22.47 -6.11
N TYR A 10 -8.11 -21.95 -7.09
CA TYR A 10 -8.27 -22.34 -8.48
C TYR A 10 -7.99 -23.85 -8.56
N GLN A 11 -9.06 -24.61 -8.61
CA GLN A 11 -9.00 -26.03 -8.91
C GLN A 11 -8.64 -26.11 -10.40
N ASP A 12 -7.37 -26.32 -10.71
CA ASP A 12 -6.97 -26.71 -12.06
C ASP A 12 -7.71 -28.01 -12.40
N ASP A 13 -8.61 -27.91 -13.36
CA ASP A 13 -9.27 -29.07 -13.96
C ASP A 13 -8.20 -29.82 -14.79
N PRO A 14 -7.79 -31.04 -14.39
CA PRO A 14 -6.72 -31.78 -15.07
C PRO A 14 -7.16 -32.34 -16.45
N GLY A 15 -8.28 -31.84 -16.99
CA GLY A 15 -8.91 -32.28 -18.23
C GLY A 15 -8.70 -31.37 -19.44
N THR A 16 -8.08 -30.20 -19.29
CA THR A 16 -7.74 -29.37 -20.44
C THR A 16 -6.48 -29.93 -21.08
N SER A 17 -6.61 -31.01 -21.87
CA SER A 17 -5.60 -31.42 -22.84
C SER A 17 -5.21 -30.17 -23.62
N ALA A 18 -4.03 -29.61 -23.30
CA ALA A 18 -3.59 -28.30 -23.76
C ALA A 18 -3.86 -28.20 -25.26
N VAL A 19 -4.78 -27.30 -25.63
CA VAL A 19 -5.06 -27.04 -27.03
C VAL A 19 -3.76 -26.49 -27.61
N MET A 20 -3.16 -27.29 -28.48
CA MET A 20 -1.91 -26.99 -29.18
C MET A 20 -1.90 -25.54 -29.64
N SER A 21 -0.82 -24.80 -29.36
CA SER A 21 -0.76 -23.37 -29.68
C SER A 21 -1.02 -23.15 -31.16
N GLU A 22 -1.83 -22.16 -31.53
CA GLU A 22 -2.19 -21.88 -32.93
C GLU A 22 -0.93 -21.72 -33.80
N ARG A 23 0.14 -21.17 -33.22
CA ARG A 23 1.45 -21.04 -33.87
C ARG A 23 2.13 -22.38 -34.09
N VAL A 24 2.12 -23.27 -33.10
CA VAL A 24 2.77 -24.59 -33.20
C VAL A 24 1.95 -25.50 -34.11
N SER A 25 0.62 -25.43 -34.07
CA SER A 25 -0.28 -26.11 -35.00
C SER A 25 -0.06 -25.65 -36.44
N GLY A 26 0.10 -24.35 -36.69
CA GLY A 26 0.45 -23.81 -38.01
C GLY A 26 1.80 -24.31 -38.53
N LEU A 27 2.80 -24.41 -37.64
CA LEU A 27 4.12 -24.94 -37.97
C LEU A 27 4.05 -26.44 -38.28
N ALA A 28 3.36 -27.22 -37.45
CA ALA A 28 3.14 -28.65 -37.64
C ALA A 28 2.47 -28.93 -38.99
N ASN A 29 1.39 -28.22 -39.31
CA ASN A 29 0.70 -28.34 -40.61
C ASN A 29 1.64 -28.07 -41.80
N SER A 30 2.53 -27.07 -41.67
CA SER A 30 3.50 -26.74 -42.71
C SER A 30 4.56 -27.84 -42.88
N ILE A 31 5.05 -28.40 -41.78
CA ILE A 31 6.06 -29.47 -41.79
C ILE A 31 5.45 -30.77 -42.34
N TYR A 32 4.26 -31.16 -41.88
CA TYR A 32 3.58 -32.36 -42.38
C TYR A 32 3.30 -32.28 -43.89
N ARG A 33 2.93 -31.11 -44.40
CA ARG A 33 2.73 -30.90 -45.85
C ARG A 33 4.00 -31.07 -46.67
N GLU A 34 5.16 -30.66 -46.13
CA GLU A 34 6.45 -30.91 -46.79
C GLU A 34 6.86 -32.38 -46.69
N PHE A 35 6.57 -33.06 -45.57
CA PHE A 35 6.75 -34.50 -45.46
C PHE A 35 5.91 -35.28 -46.47
N GLU A 36 4.64 -34.95 -46.65
CA GLU A 36 3.80 -35.55 -47.70
C GLU A 36 4.41 -35.40 -49.10
N ARG A 37 5.00 -34.23 -49.40
CA ARG A 37 5.67 -33.98 -50.69
C ARG A 37 6.94 -34.82 -50.84
N LEU A 38 7.70 -35.01 -49.77
CA LEU A 38 8.91 -35.86 -49.76
C LEU A 38 8.55 -37.33 -49.95
N ILE A 39 7.55 -37.82 -49.22
CA ILE A 39 7.03 -39.20 -49.35
C ILE A 39 6.57 -39.45 -50.79
N GLY A 40 5.83 -38.51 -51.38
CA GLY A 40 5.36 -38.64 -52.77
C GLY A 40 6.46 -38.69 -53.82
N LYS A 41 7.69 -38.23 -53.52
CA LYS A 41 8.84 -38.25 -54.46
C LYS A 41 9.86 -39.36 -54.16
N TYR A 42 10.03 -39.71 -52.89
CA TYR A 42 11.16 -40.51 -52.41
C TYR A 42 10.76 -41.69 -51.50
N ASP A 43 9.46 -41.98 -51.37
CA ASP A 43 8.87 -42.99 -50.48
C ASP A 43 8.92 -42.62 -48.98
N GLU A 44 8.26 -43.39 -48.12
CA GLU A 44 8.11 -43.13 -46.69
C GLU A 44 9.42 -43.30 -45.89
N ASP A 45 10.31 -44.18 -46.37
CA ASP A 45 11.55 -44.52 -45.67
C ASP A 45 12.46 -43.29 -45.44
N VAL A 46 12.37 -42.24 -46.27
CA VAL A 46 13.18 -41.03 -46.10
C VAL A 46 12.79 -40.17 -44.90
N VAL A 47 11.56 -40.29 -44.38
CA VAL A 47 11.06 -39.48 -43.25
C VAL A 47 10.84 -40.29 -41.98
N LYS A 48 10.88 -41.63 -42.06
CA LYS A 48 10.53 -42.55 -40.98
C LYS A 48 11.27 -42.29 -39.67
N GLU A 49 12.57 -42.00 -39.71
CA GLU A 49 13.37 -41.70 -38.52
C GLU A 49 13.28 -40.22 -38.10
N LEU A 50 12.98 -39.32 -39.04
CA LEU A 50 12.91 -37.88 -38.80
C LEU A 50 11.57 -37.46 -38.18
N MET A 51 10.48 -38.12 -38.57
CA MET A 51 9.12 -37.82 -38.11
C MET A 51 8.99 -37.86 -36.58
N PRO A 52 9.44 -38.90 -35.84
CA PRO A 52 9.34 -38.90 -34.39
C PRO A 52 10.17 -37.80 -33.73
N LEU A 53 11.31 -37.39 -34.32
CA LEU A 53 12.11 -36.28 -33.80
C LEU A 53 11.37 -34.94 -33.97
N VAL A 54 10.73 -34.72 -35.11
CA VAL A 54 9.94 -33.52 -35.35
C VAL A 54 8.71 -33.45 -34.44
N VAL A 55 8.01 -34.57 -34.26
CA VAL A 55 6.89 -34.67 -33.31
C VAL A 55 7.35 -34.29 -31.91
N ALA A 56 8.45 -34.89 -31.43
CA ALA A 56 9.01 -34.58 -30.11
C ALA A 56 9.41 -33.09 -29.97
N VAL A 57 9.94 -32.47 -31.02
CA VAL A 57 10.27 -31.03 -31.00
C VAL A 57 9.00 -30.18 -30.92
N LEU A 58 7.94 -30.52 -31.67
CA LEU A 58 6.67 -29.79 -31.64
C LEU A 58 5.98 -29.95 -30.27
N GLU A 59 5.96 -31.15 -29.70
CA GLU A 59 5.41 -31.41 -28.37
C GLU A 59 6.16 -30.63 -27.28
N ASN A 60 7.49 -30.63 -27.32
CA ASN A 60 8.30 -29.84 -26.38
C ASN A 60 8.03 -28.34 -26.54
N LEU A 61 7.87 -27.86 -27.78
CA LEU A 61 7.56 -26.46 -28.05
C LEU A 61 6.19 -26.07 -27.48
N ASP A 62 5.17 -26.90 -27.69
CA ASP A 62 3.84 -26.67 -27.10
C ASP A 62 3.89 -26.69 -25.57
N SER A 63 4.63 -27.62 -24.96
CA SER A 63 4.80 -27.68 -23.50
C SER A 63 5.43 -26.39 -22.96
N VAL A 64 6.50 -25.91 -23.60
CA VAL A 64 7.17 -24.66 -23.18
C VAL A 64 6.26 -23.45 -23.40
N PHE A 65 5.45 -23.44 -24.47
CA PHE A 65 4.47 -22.37 -24.69
C PHE A 65 3.39 -22.35 -23.61
N ALA A 66 2.86 -23.52 -23.22
CA ALA A 66 1.86 -23.63 -22.18
C ALA A 66 2.42 -23.15 -20.83
N GLU A 67 3.60 -23.63 -20.45
CA GLU A 67 4.27 -23.20 -19.21
C GLU A 67 4.55 -21.68 -19.23
N ASN A 68 5.02 -21.13 -20.35
CA ASN A 68 5.29 -19.71 -20.44
C ASN A 68 4.01 -18.86 -20.35
N GLN A 69 2.87 -19.37 -20.84
CA GLN A 69 1.59 -18.68 -20.73
C GLN A 69 1.04 -18.74 -19.29
N GLU A 70 1.23 -19.84 -18.59
CA GLU A 70 0.94 -19.96 -17.16
C GLU A 70 1.75 -18.94 -16.34
N HIS A 71 3.06 -18.85 -16.58
CA HIS A 71 3.94 -17.86 -15.93
C HIS A 71 3.52 -16.41 -16.26
N GLU A 72 3.07 -16.14 -17.49
CA GLU A 72 2.58 -14.81 -17.88
C GLU A 72 1.31 -14.42 -17.10
N VAL A 73 0.38 -15.36 -16.92
CA VAL A 73 -0.82 -15.17 -16.09
C VAL A 73 -0.46 -14.95 -14.63
N GLU A 74 0.45 -15.74 -14.06
CA GLU A 74 0.90 -15.56 -12.67
C GLU A 74 1.55 -14.18 -12.48
N LEU A 75 2.37 -13.73 -13.44
CA LEU A 75 2.98 -12.41 -13.41
C LEU A 75 1.95 -11.28 -13.47
N GLU A 76 0.88 -11.42 -14.26
CA GLU A 76 -0.21 -10.45 -14.30
C GLU A 76 -0.97 -10.38 -12.97
N LEU A 77 -1.29 -11.52 -12.37
CA LEU A 77 -1.93 -11.58 -11.05
C LEU A 77 -1.09 -10.92 -9.98
N LEU A 78 0.22 -11.21 -9.93
CA LEU A 78 1.14 -10.60 -8.98
C LEU A 78 1.27 -9.08 -9.17
N LYS A 79 1.18 -8.58 -10.41
CA LYS A 79 1.16 -7.13 -10.67
C LYS A 79 -0.12 -6.50 -10.16
N GLU A 80 -1.27 -7.13 -10.40
CA GLU A 80 -2.56 -6.64 -9.91
C GLU A 80 -2.59 -6.57 -8.38
N ASP A 81 -2.13 -7.62 -7.70
CA ASP A 81 -2.00 -7.66 -6.24
C ASP A 81 -1.06 -6.54 -5.73
N ASN A 82 0.04 -6.29 -6.43
CA ASN A 82 0.97 -5.22 -6.06
C ASN A 82 0.33 -3.83 -6.18
N GLU A 83 -0.41 -3.58 -7.26
CA GLU A 83 -1.14 -2.32 -7.47
C GLU A 83 -2.21 -2.09 -6.39
N GLN A 84 -2.92 -3.15 -6.00
CA GLN A 84 -3.86 -3.09 -4.88
C GLN A 84 -3.16 -2.76 -3.57
N LEU A 85 -2.03 -3.42 -3.26
CA LEU A 85 -1.24 -3.16 -2.07
C LEU A 85 -0.72 -1.72 -2.01
N ILE A 86 -0.24 -1.17 -3.13
CA ILE A 86 0.20 0.22 -3.22
C ILE A 86 -0.96 1.16 -2.90
N THR A 87 -2.12 0.93 -3.52
CA THR A 87 -3.32 1.76 -3.31
C THR A 87 -3.75 1.77 -1.83
N GLN A 88 -3.74 0.60 -1.19
CA GLN A 88 -4.08 0.47 0.23
C GLN A 88 -3.05 1.17 1.13
N TYR A 89 -1.76 1.01 0.83
CA TYR A 89 -0.68 1.66 1.57
C TYR A 89 -0.80 3.19 1.49
N GLU A 90 -1.06 3.74 0.31
CA GLU A 90 -1.22 5.19 0.13
C GLU A 90 -2.42 5.74 0.91
N ARG A 91 -3.55 5.02 0.90
CA ARG A 91 -4.72 5.36 1.70
C ARG A 91 -4.41 5.38 3.19
N GLU A 92 -3.76 4.34 3.71
CA GLU A 92 -3.42 4.25 5.13
C GLU A 92 -2.41 5.33 5.53
N LYS A 93 -1.41 5.59 4.67
CA LYS A 93 -0.45 6.67 4.87
C LYS A 93 -1.13 8.04 4.96
N ALA A 94 -2.13 8.30 4.11
CA ALA A 94 -2.90 9.53 4.14
C ALA A 94 -3.74 9.67 5.43
N LEU A 95 -4.42 8.58 5.84
CA LEU A 95 -5.19 8.55 7.08
C LEU A 95 -4.30 8.79 8.30
N ARG A 96 -3.13 8.15 8.35
CA ARG A 96 -2.17 8.34 9.45
C ARG A 96 -1.66 9.78 9.52
N LYS A 97 -1.30 10.37 8.39
CA LYS A 97 -0.89 11.78 8.32
C LYS A 97 -1.99 12.71 8.83
N HIS A 98 -3.24 12.46 8.42
CA HIS A 98 -4.38 13.25 8.87
C HIS A 98 -4.60 13.14 10.39
N ALA A 99 -4.51 11.92 10.94
CA ALA A 99 -4.62 11.71 12.38
C ALA A 99 -3.50 12.43 13.16
N GLU A 100 -2.26 12.40 12.67
CA GLU A 100 -1.13 13.13 13.25
C GLU A 100 -1.38 14.65 13.22
N GLU A 101 -1.89 15.21 12.12
CA GLU A 101 -2.24 16.64 11.99
C GLU A 101 -3.35 17.06 12.99
N VAL A 102 -4.36 16.21 13.19
CA VAL A 102 -5.42 16.44 14.18
C VAL A 102 -4.87 16.44 15.60
N ILE A 103 -4.00 15.48 15.94
CA ILE A 103 -3.35 15.41 17.25
C ILE A 103 -2.53 16.67 17.51
N VAL A 104 -1.68 17.09 16.57
CA VAL A 104 -0.87 18.31 16.71
C VAL A 104 -1.76 19.53 16.90
N SER A 105 -2.83 19.66 16.12
CA SER A 105 -3.78 20.76 16.21
C SER A 105 -4.50 20.80 17.57
N ALA A 106 -4.91 19.65 18.10
CA ALA A 106 -5.51 19.53 19.43
C ALA A 106 -4.53 19.91 20.55
N HIS A 107 -3.26 19.51 20.43
CA HIS A 107 -2.20 19.90 21.36
C HIS A 107 -1.95 21.41 21.35
N LEU A 108 -1.92 22.04 20.16
CA LEU A 108 -1.74 23.48 20.03
C LEU A 108 -2.91 24.23 20.69
N TYR A 109 -4.14 23.84 20.39
CA TYR A 109 -5.34 24.44 20.99
C TYR A 109 -5.32 24.36 22.52
N ARG A 110 -4.96 23.20 23.07
CA ARG A 110 -4.84 23.01 24.52
C ARG A 110 -3.72 23.88 25.12
N ALA A 111 -2.60 24.05 24.42
CA ALA A 111 -1.52 24.92 24.87
C ALA A 111 -1.96 26.40 24.89
N GLU A 112 -2.67 26.86 23.86
CA GLU A 112 -3.24 28.21 23.81
C GLU A 112 -4.22 28.46 24.96
N GLN A 113 -5.10 27.49 25.26
CA GLN A 113 -5.99 27.57 26.42
C GLN A 113 -5.22 27.69 27.73
N HIS A 114 -4.20 26.86 27.93
CA HIS A 114 -3.39 26.89 29.16
C HIS A 114 -2.63 28.22 29.31
N VAL A 115 -2.14 28.81 28.22
CA VAL A 115 -1.53 30.14 28.24
C VAL A 115 -2.56 31.20 28.63
N ALA A 116 -3.75 31.19 28.03
CA ALA A 116 -4.80 32.14 28.36
C ALA A 116 -5.24 32.05 29.84
N GLU A 117 -5.37 30.82 30.37
CA GLU A 117 -5.68 30.59 31.79
C GLU A 117 -4.58 31.16 32.71
N SER A 118 -3.30 30.90 32.39
CA SER A 118 -2.16 31.41 33.17
C SER A 118 -2.04 32.94 33.11
N GLU A 119 -2.30 33.55 31.96
CA GLU A 119 -2.32 35.02 31.82
C GLU A 119 -3.43 35.66 32.66
N GLN A 120 -4.60 35.03 32.72
CA GLN A 120 -5.71 35.49 33.55
C GLN A 120 -5.36 35.39 35.04
N GLU A 121 -4.81 34.27 35.49
CA GLU A 121 -4.35 34.11 36.89
C GLU A 121 -3.28 35.15 37.27
N LYS A 122 -2.30 35.38 36.39
CA LYS A 122 -1.26 36.40 36.59
C LYS A 122 -1.87 37.80 36.73
N LYS A 123 -2.85 38.13 35.90
CA LYS A 123 -3.56 39.41 35.96
C LYS A 123 -4.30 39.57 37.29
N ASP A 124 -4.97 38.53 37.77
CA ASP A 124 -5.70 38.57 39.04
C ASP A 124 -4.75 38.71 40.25
N LEU A 125 -3.61 38.00 40.24
CA LEU A 125 -2.55 38.17 41.24
C LEU A 125 -1.98 39.59 41.22
N GLN A 126 -1.73 40.15 40.04
CA GLN A 126 -1.21 41.51 39.89
C GLN A 126 -2.20 42.56 40.41
N ASN A 127 -3.50 42.36 40.19
CA ASN A 127 -4.55 43.20 40.77
C ASN A 127 -4.57 43.12 42.30
N HIS A 128 -4.42 41.91 42.86
CA HIS A 128 -4.39 41.72 44.31
C HIS A 128 -3.15 42.39 44.95
N MET A 129 -1.98 42.25 44.33
CA MET A 129 -0.76 42.95 44.75
C MET A 129 -0.96 44.47 44.77
N SER A 130 -1.51 45.05 43.70
CA SER A 130 -1.76 46.49 43.62
C SER A 130 -2.70 46.98 44.73
N CYS A 131 -3.73 46.19 45.07
CA CYS A 131 -4.63 46.49 46.18
C CYS A 131 -3.88 46.49 47.53
N MET A 132 -3.05 45.48 47.76
CA MET A 132 -2.27 45.37 49.00
C MET A 132 -1.22 46.48 49.14
N GLU A 133 -0.54 46.85 48.05
CA GLU A 133 0.40 47.98 48.02
C GLU A 133 -0.30 49.29 48.39
N SER A 134 -1.50 49.53 47.84
CA SER A 134 -2.32 50.70 48.20
C SER A 134 -2.70 50.69 49.68
N HIS A 135 -3.12 49.53 50.21
CA HIS A 135 -3.46 49.39 51.62
C HIS A 135 -2.25 49.63 52.54
N SER A 136 -1.08 49.06 52.21
CA SER A 136 0.16 49.29 52.95
C SER A 136 0.51 50.78 52.97
N ARG A 137 0.45 51.45 51.81
CA ARG A 137 0.72 52.89 51.71
C ARG A 137 -0.25 53.73 52.53
N GLN A 138 -1.53 53.36 52.58
CA GLN A 138 -2.50 54.02 53.46
C GLN A 138 -2.18 53.83 54.94
N LEU A 139 -1.74 52.63 55.35
CA LEU A 139 -1.33 52.36 56.74
C LEU A 139 -0.07 53.14 57.11
N GLU A 140 0.93 53.20 56.22
CA GLU A 140 2.15 54.01 56.42
C GLU A 140 1.82 55.49 56.63
N LEU A 141 0.90 56.04 55.82
CA LEU A 141 0.42 57.42 55.99
C LEU A 141 -0.29 57.62 57.34
N LYS A 142 -1.14 56.67 57.76
CA LYS A 142 -1.80 56.72 59.07
C LYS A 142 -0.77 56.69 60.22
N ILE A 143 0.23 55.81 60.16
CA ILE A 143 1.30 55.73 61.16
C ILE A 143 2.05 57.06 61.25
N LYS A 144 2.43 57.63 60.10
CA LYS A 144 3.09 58.93 60.04
C LYS A 144 2.25 60.03 60.69
N ASN A 145 0.96 60.10 60.35
CA ASN A 145 0.04 61.07 60.94
C ASN A 145 -0.12 60.90 62.46
N TYR A 146 -0.13 59.67 62.98
CA TYR A 146 -0.18 59.42 64.43
C TYR A 146 1.13 59.80 65.12
N ALA A 147 2.28 59.52 64.51
CA ALA A 147 3.59 59.94 65.04
C ALA A 147 3.67 61.47 65.13
N ASP A 148 3.20 62.18 64.10
CA ASP A 148 3.14 63.65 64.07
C ASP A 148 2.16 64.25 65.10
N GLN A 149 1.19 63.47 65.63
CA GLN A 149 0.25 63.93 66.67
C GLN A 149 0.78 63.74 68.10
N ILE A 150 1.78 62.88 68.30
CA ILE A 150 2.32 62.53 69.62
C ILE A 150 3.67 63.20 69.88
N GLY A 151 4.41 63.57 68.82
CA GLY A 151 5.64 64.36 68.89
C GLY A 151 5.37 65.86 69.03
#